data_AF-A0AB33SR11-F1
#
_entry.id   AF-A0AB33SR11-F1
#
_cell.length_a   1.000
_cell.length_b   1.000
_cell.length_c   1.000
_cell.angle_alpha   90.00
_cell.angle_beta   90.00
_cell.angle_gamma   90.00
#
_symmetry.space_group_name_H-M   'P 1'
#
loop_
_entity.id
_entity.type
_entity.pdbx_description
1 polymer ?
#
loop_
_entity_poly.entity_id
_entity_poly.type
_entity_poly.pdbx_seq_one_letter_code
_entity_poly.pdbx_strand_id
1 'polypeptide(L)'
;MNYAVLPPELNSLRMFTGAGSAPMLAAAVAWDGLAAELGSAASSFGSVTSDLASQAWQGPAAAAMAAAAAPYAGWLSAAAARAAGAAAQAKAVASAFEAARAATVHPLLVAANRNAFAQLVMSNWFGLNAPLIAAVEGAYEQMWAADVAAMVGYHSGASAAAEQLVPFQQALQQLPNLGIGNIGNANLGGGNTGDLNTGNGNIGNTNLGSGNRGDANLGSGNIGNSNVGGGNVGNGNFGSGNGRAGLPGSGNVGNGNLGNSNLGSGNTGNSNVGFGNTGNNNVGTGNAGSGNIGAGNTGSSNWGFGNNGIGNIGFGNTGNGNIGFGLTGNNQVGIGGLNSGSGNIGLFNSGTNNVGFFNSGNGNLGIGNSSDANVGIGNSGATVGPFVAGHNTGFGNSGSLNTGMGNAGGVNTGFGNGGAINLGFGNSGQLNAGSFNAGSINTGNFNSGQGNTGDFNAGVRNTGWSNSGLTNTGAFNAGSLNTGFGAVGTGSGPNSGFGNAGTNNSGFFNTGVGSSGFQNGGSNNSGLQNAVGTVIAAGFGNTGAQTVGIANSGVLNSGFFNSGVHNSGGFNSENQRSGFGN
;
A
#
# COMPACT_ATOMS: atom_id res chain seq x y z
N MET A 1 -7.68 3.20 69.21
CA MET A 1 -6.93 4.20 70.01
C MET A 1 -6.44 3.53 71.28
N ASN A 2 -5.20 3.78 71.74
CA ASN A 2 -4.71 3.24 73.01
C ASN A 2 -4.61 4.36 74.04
N TYR A 3 -5.49 4.36 75.05
CA TYR A 3 -5.53 5.38 76.11
C TYR A 3 -4.57 5.07 77.26
N ALA A 4 -4.10 3.82 77.36
CA ALA A 4 -3.18 3.35 78.40
C ALA A 4 -1.72 3.76 78.17
N VAL A 5 -1.43 4.60 77.17
CA VAL A 5 -0.09 5.20 76.98
C VAL A 5 -0.07 6.69 77.32
N LEU A 6 -1.22 7.26 77.69
CA LEU A 6 -1.36 8.65 78.08
C LEU A 6 -1.47 8.75 79.61
N PRO A 7 -0.73 9.63 80.28
CA PRO A 7 -0.85 9.82 81.73
C PRO A 7 -2.21 10.46 82.10
N PRO A 8 -2.66 10.33 83.35
CA PRO A 8 -3.94 10.87 83.80
C PRO A 8 -4.10 12.37 83.56
N GLU A 9 -3.04 13.19 83.62
CA GLU A 9 -3.11 14.63 83.29
C GLU A 9 -3.68 14.88 81.89
N LEU A 10 -3.30 14.05 80.90
CA LEU A 10 -3.74 14.20 79.52
C LEU A 10 -5.14 13.62 79.29
N ASN A 11 -5.44 12.44 79.85
CA ASN A 11 -6.77 11.83 79.71
C ASN A 11 -7.83 12.68 80.43
N SER A 12 -7.56 13.10 81.67
CA SER A 12 -8.39 14.03 82.43
C SER A 12 -8.58 15.35 81.68
N LEU A 13 -7.49 16.04 81.28
CA LEU A 13 -7.62 17.36 80.64
C LEU A 13 -8.43 17.30 79.34
N ARG A 14 -8.26 16.25 78.52
CA ARG A 14 -9.02 16.07 77.27
C ARG A 14 -10.52 15.91 77.51
N MET A 15 -10.91 15.21 78.57
CA MET A 15 -12.33 15.01 78.90
C MET A 15 -12.99 16.28 79.48
N PHE A 16 -12.23 17.10 80.22
CA PHE A 16 -12.75 18.30 80.87
C PHE A 16 -12.61 19.60 80.06
N THR A 17 -11.94 19.56 78.91
CA THR A 17 -11.81 20.69 77.98
C THR A 17 -12.77 20.56 76.79
N GLY A 18 -13.14 21.69 76.18
CA GLY A 18 -14.05 21.73 75.04
C GLY A 18 -15.49 22.12 75.39
N ALA A 19 -16.39 22.06 74.40
CA ALA A 19 -17.76 22.57 74.50
C ALA A 19 -18.74 21.63 75.23
N GLY A 20 -18.29 20.45 75.65
CA GLY A 20 -19.13 19.43 76.30
C GLY A 20 -20.17 18.79 75.37
N SER A 21 -21.21 18.18 75.95
CA SER A 21 -22.25 17.45 75.22
C SER A 21 -23.32 18.34 74.55
N ALA A 22 -23.40 19.62 74.91
CA ALA A 22 -24.47 20.52 74.47
C ALA A 22 -24.63 20.63 72.94
N PRO A 23 -23.56 20.76 72.13
CA PRO A 23 -23.70 20.77 70.67
C PRO A 23 -24.28 19.47 70.09
N MET A 24 -23.93 18.32 70.67
CA MET A 24 -24.45 17.02 70.24
C MET A 24 -25.94 16.85 70.62
N LEU A 25 -26.33 17.35 71.80
CA LEU A 25 -27.74 17.38 72.21
C LEU A 25 -28.58 18.31 71.32
N ALA A 26 -28.03 19.46 70.92
CA ALA A 26 -28.69 20.35 69.96
C ALA A 26 -28.90 19.68 68.60
N ALA A 27 -27.88 18.93 68.12
CA ALA A 27 -28.01 18.13 66.90
C ALA A 27 -29.08 17.03 67.04
N ALA A 28 -29.17 16.39 68.20
CA ALA A 28 -30.22 15.40 68.47
C ALA A 28 -31.63 16.02 68.38
N VAL A 29 -31.84 17.21 68.96
CA VAL A 29 -33.11 17.93 68.86
C VAL A 29 -33.46 18.28 67.41
N ALA A 30 -32.48 18.71 66.61
CA ALA A 30 -32.70 19.00 65.20
C ALA A 30 -33.12 17.75 64.40
N TRP A 31 -32.48 16.60 64.66
CA TRP A 31 -32.85 15.32 64.05
C TRP A 31 -34.23 14.82 64.48
N ASP A 32 -34.60 14.98 65.75
CA ASP A 32 -35.96 14.69 66.23
C ASP A 32 -37.00 15.58 65.53
N GLY A 33 -36.70 16.88 65.36
CA GLY A 33 -37.56 17.81 64.63
C GLY A 33 -37.79 17.38 63.19
N LEU A 34 -36.73 17.01 62.47
CA LEU A 34 -36.86 16.48 61.12
C LEU A 34 -37.68 15.17 61.06
N ALA A 35 -37.49 14.27 62.03
CA ALA A 35 -38.27 13.04 62.13
C ALA A 35 -39.77 13.32 62.31
N ALA A 36 -40.11 14.30 63.15
CA ALA A 36 -41.50 14.71 63.39
C ALA A 36 -42.15 15.29 62.12
N GLU A 37 -41.46 16.18 61.42
CA GLU A 37 -41.94 16.78 60.16
C GLU A 37 -42.19 15.72 59.08
N LEU A 38 -41.22 14.81 58.87
CA LEU A 38 -41.35 13.71 57.90
C LEU A 38 -42.47 12.73 58.27
N GLY A 39 -42.61 12.41 59.56
CA GLY A 39 -43.67 11.55 60.07
C GLY A 39 -45.06 12.16 59.89
N SER A 40 -45.20 13.46 60.21
CA SER A 40 -46.42 14.24 60.00
C SER A 40 -46.81 14.29 58.52
N ALA A 41 -45.83 14.52 57.64
CA ALA A 41 -46.05 14.49 56.19
C ALA A 41 -46.52 13.11 55.70
N ALA A 42 -45.92 12.02 56.21
CA ALA A 42 -46.35 10.66 55.88
C ALA A 42 -47.79 10.37 56.31
N SER A 43 -48.15 10.74 57.55
CA SER A 43 -49.51 10.57 58.08
C SER A 43 -50.53 11.42 57.33
N SER A 44 -50.21 12.68 57.05
CA SER A 44 -51.08 13.56 56.27
C SER A 44 -51.33 13.03 54.86
N PHE A 45 -50.27 12.59 54.17
CA PHE A 45 -50.38 12.00 52.84
C PHE A 45 -51.22 10.72 52.86
N GLY A 46 -50.94 9.83 53.82
CA GLY A 46 -51.71 8.62 54.04
C GLY A 46 -53.21 8.89 54.25
N SER A 47 -53.57 9.81 55.16
CA SER A 47 -54.96 10.19 55.44
C SER A 47 -55.68 10.69 54.21
N VAL A 48 -55.08 11.63 53.46
CA VAL A 48 -55.69 12.17 52.24
C VAL A 48 -55.95 11.06 51.22
N THR A 49 -54.99 10.14 51.04
CA THR A 49 -55.15 9.02 50.11
C THR A 49 -56.20 8.01 50.56
N SER A 50 -56.31 7.72 51.86
CA SER A 50 -57.33 6.80 52.39
C SER A 50 -58.73 7.40 52.35
N ASP A 51 -58.87 8.67 52.69
CA ASP A 51 -60.16 9.38 52.69
C ASP A 51 -60.71 9.44 51.26
N LEU A 52 -59.86 9.77 50.29
CA LEU A 52 -60.25 9.81 48.88
C LEU A 52 -60.70 8.43 48.36
N ALA A 53 -60.00 7.35 48.74
CA ALA A 53 -60.32 5.99 48.30
C ALA A 53 -61.53 5.36 49.02
N SER A 54 -61.97 5.94 50.14
CA SER A 54 -63.07 5.40 50.97
C SER A 54 -64.40 6.15 50.81
N GLN A 55 -64.43 7.31 50.14
CA GLN A 55 -65.64 8.11 49.92
C GLN A 55 -66.42 7.68 48.66
N ALA A 56 -66.80 8.62 47.78
CA ALA A 56 -67.65 8.35 46.62
C ALA A 56 -66.92 7.62 45.48
N TRP A 57 -65.58 7.65 45.46
CA TRP A 57 -64.76 7.00 44.44
C TRP A 57 -64.27 5.64 44.94
N GLN A 58 -65.10 4.61 44.78
CA GLN A 58 -64.78 3.23 45.17
C GLN A 58 -64.69 2.31 43.96
N GLY A 59 -63.95 1.20 44.09
CA GLY A 59 -63.80 0.18 43.06
C GLY A 59 -62.34 -0.06 42.63
N PRO A 60 -62.11 -0.87 41.58
CA PRO A 60 -60.76 -1.30 41.17
C PRO A 60 -59.80 -0.14 40.87
N ALA A 61 -60.30 0.97 40.31
CA ALA A 61 -59.49 2.14 40.01
C ALA A 61 -59.01 2.86 41.29
N ALA A 62 -59.90 3.03 42.28
CA ALA A 62 -59.55 3.63 43.57
C ALA A 62 -58.56 2.75 44.34
N ALA A 63 -58.75 1.42 44.30
CA ALA A 63 -57.81 0.46 44.90
C ALA A 63 -56.42 0.51 44.26
N ALA A 64 -56.34 0.63 42.92
CA ALA A 64 -55.08 0.76 42.20
C ALA A 64 -54.35 2.07 42.52
N MET A 65 -55.09 3.19 42.66
CA MET A 65 -54.54 4.48 43.08
C MET A 65 -53.95 4.39 44.50
N ALA A 66 -54.71 3.85 45.46
CA ALA A 66 -54.25 3.67 46.84
C ALA A 66 -52.99 2.77 46.91
N ALA A 67 -52.95 1.69 46.15
CA ALA A 67 -51.79 0.81 46.06
C ALA A 67 -50.56 1.53 45.47
N ALA A 68 -50.74 2.41 44.48
CA ALA A 68 -49.66 3.19 43.89
C ALA A 68 -49.12 4.28 44.83
N ALA A 69 -49.95 4.81 45.73
CA ALA A 69 -49.55 5.85 46.69
C ALA A 69 -48.83 5.31 47.93
N ALA A 70 -49.13 4.07 48.34
CA ALA A 70 -48.59 3.45 49.56
C ALA A 70 -47.04 3.46 49.67
N PRO A 71 -46.25 3.17 48.61
CA PRO A 71 -44.79 3.18 48.69
C PRO A 71 -44.21 4.54 49.09
N TYR A 72 -44.80 5.65 48.64
CA TYR A 72 -44.32 6.98 48.98
C TYR A 72 -44.56 7.31 50.46
N ALA A 73 -45.74 6.99 50.99
CA ALA A 73 -46.04 7.13 52.42
C ALA A 73 -45.10 6.27 53.29
N GLY A 74 -44.83 5.04 52.85
CA GLY A 74 -43.88 4.14 53.50
C GLY A 74 -42.45 4.69 53.50
N TRP A 75 -42.00 5.27 52.39
CA TRP A 75 -40.68 5.90 52.30
C TRP A 75 -40.54 7.09 53.24
N LEU A 76 -41.54 7.99 53.30
CA LEU A 76 -41.54 9.11 54.25
C LEU A 76 -41.47 8.62 55.71
N SER A 77 -42.22 7.57 56.03
CA SER A 77 -42.21 6.96 57.37
C SER A 77 -40.84 6.34 57.71
N ALA A 78 -40.20 5.67 56.75
CA ALA A 78 -38.86 5.11 56.94
C ALA A 78 -37.79 6.20 57.07
N ALA A 79 -37.91 7.30 56.30
CA ALA A 79 -37.03 8.47 56.43
C ALA A 79 -37.18 9.13 57.80
N ALA A 80 -38.42 9.26 58.30
CA ALA A 80 -38.69 9.73 59.65
C ALA A 80 -38.03 8.84 60.72
N ALA A 81 -38.18 7.51 60.60
CA ALA A 81 -37.56 6.56 61.54
C ALA A 81 -36.02 6.64 61.52
N ARG A 82 -35.40 6.83 60.35
CA ARG A 82 -33.95 7.02 60.24
C ARG A 82 -33.49 8.32 60.90
N ALA A 83 -34.22 9.41 60.71
CA ALA A 83 -33.95 10.69 61.39
C ALA A 83 -34.06 10.56 62.91
N ALA A 84 -35.10 9.86 63.41
CA ALA A 84 -35.25 9.57 64.84
C ALA A 84 -34.12 8.68 65.37
N GLY A 85 -33.68 7.69 64.59
CA GLY A 85 -32.51 6.87 64.90
C GLY A 85 -31.24 7.71 65.05
N ALA A 86 -31.00 8.67 64.15
CA ALA A 86 -29.86 9.58 64.24
C ALA A 86 -29.91 10.45 65.51
N ALA A 87 -31.08 10.96 65.88
CA ALA A 87 -31.27 11.68 67.13
C ALA A 87 -30.97 10.82 68.36
N ALA A 88 -31.43 9.57 68.37
CA ALA A 88 -31.17 8.62 69.46
C ALA A 88 -29.67 8.32 69.60
N GLN A 89 -28.95 8.10 68.49
CA GLN A 89 -27.50 7.87 68.55
C GLN A 89 -26.73 9.10 69.01
N ALA A 90 -27.14 10.31 68.60
CA ALA A 90 -26.56 11.55 69.12
C ALA A 90 -26.73 11.68 70.65
N LYS A 91 -27.91 11.34 71.19
CA LYS A 91 -28.17 11.28 72.64
C LYS A 91 -27.34 10.20 73.34
N ALA A 92 -27.13 9.05 72.70
CA ALA A 92 -26.30 7.97 73.22
C ALA A 92 -24.83 8.39 73.33
N VAL A 93 -24.28 9.07 72.31
CA VAL A 93 -22.91 9.62 72.35
C VAL A 93 -22.77 10.70 73.43
N ALA A 94 -23.77 11.59 73.55
CA ALA A 94 -23.79 12.59 74.61
C ALA A 94 -23.81 11.96 76.01
N SER A 95 -24.64 10.93 76.21
CA SER A 95 -24.69 10.15 77.46
C SER A 95 -23.37 9.44 77.75
N ALA A 96 -22.75 8.83 76.74
CA ALA A 96 -21.45 8.18 76.88
C ALA A 96 -20.35 9.18 77.27
N PHE A 97 -20.38 10.39 76.71
CA PHE A 97 -19.47 11.47 77.10
C PHE A 97 -19.69 11.90 78.56
N GLU A 98 -20.92 12.14 78.99
CA GLU A 98 -21.18 12.55 80.38
C GLU A 98 -20.84 11.45 81.38
N ALA A 99 -21.12 10.18 81.05
CA ALA A 99 -20.71 9.03 81.88
C ALA A 99 -19.18 8.94 82.00
N ALA A 100 -18.46 9.13 80.89
CA ALA A 100 -17.01 9.13 80.89
C ALA A 100 -16.44 10.32 81.66
N ARG A 101 -17.00 11.51 81.48
CA ARG A 101 -16.61 12.71 82.23
C ARG A 101 -16.84 12.56 83.73
N ALA A 102 -17.93 11.94 84.14
CA ALA A 102 -18.22 11.66 85.55
C ALA A 102 -17.27 10.60 86.14
N ALA A 103 -16.83 9.61 85.34
CA ALA A 103 -15.91 8.57 85.76
C ALA A 103 -14.42 8.98 85.70
N THR A 104 -14.09 10.00 84.90
CA THR A 104 -12.73 10.52 84.75
C THR A 104 -12.34 11.33 85.98
N VAL A 105 -11.10 11.17 86.43
CA VAL A 105 -10.56 11.90 87.56
C VAL A 105 -10.49 13.39 87.22
N HIS A 106 -10.87 14.25 88.18
CA HIS A 106 -10.80 15.68 87.95
C HIS A 106 -9.34 16.16 87.88
N PRO A 107 -8.93 17.01 86.91
CA PRO A 107 -7.54 17.45 86.75
C PRO A 107 -6.91 18.05 88.02
N LEU A 108 -7.70 18.72 88.87
CA LEU A 108 -7.24 19.27 90.15
C LEU A 108 -6.82 18.18 91.16
N LEU A 109 -7.43 17.00 91.14
CA LEU A 109 -7.04 15.88 92.01
C LEU A 109 -5.69 15.30 91.58
N VAL A 110 -5.49 15.16 90.27
CA VAL A 110 -4.20 14.75 89.69
C VAL A 110 -3.11 15.76 90.07
N ALA A 111 -3.37 17.06 89.88
CA ALA A 111 -2.43 18.13 90.26
C ALA A 111 -2.15 18.17 91.77
N ALA A 112 -3.16 18.00 92.63
CA ALA A 112 -2.98 17.94 94.07
C ALA A 112 -2.11 16.75 94.50
N ASN A 113 -2.32 15.58 93.90
CA ASN A 113 -1.49 14.39 94.14
C ASN A 113 -0.03 14.62 93.71
N ARG A 114 0.22 15.21 92.52
CA ARG A 114 1.58 15.54 92.06
C ARG A 114 2.27 16.58 92.94
N ASN A 115 1.54 17.59 93.43
CA ASN A 115 2.06 18.56 94.40
C ASN A 115 2.41 17.91 95.74
N ALA A 116 1.55 17.02 96.25
CA ALA A 116 1.83 16.26 97.48
C ALA A 116 3.06 15.36 97.33
N PHE A 117 3.20 14.68 96.18
CA PHE A 117 4.39 13.90 95.83
C PHE A 117 5.65 14.75 95.87
N ALA A 118 5.66 15.90 95.20
CA ALA A 118 6.81 16.80 95.17
C ALA A 118 7.20 17.30 96.59
N GLN A 119 6.22 17.68 97.42
CA GLN A 119 6.46 18.10 98.80
C GLN A 119 7.03 16.98 99.69
N LEU A 120 6.52 15.76 99.55
CA LEU A 120 7.02 14.60 100.29
C LEU A 120 8.46 14.26 99.87
N VAL A 121 8.78 14.33 98.58
CA VAL A 121 10.13 14.13 98.05
C VAL A 121 11.10 15.20 98.55
N MET A 122 10.72 16.48 98.48
CA MET A 122 11.56 17.60 98.95
C MET A 122 11.84 17.57 100.46
N SER A 123 10.97 16.94 101.25
CA SER A 123 11.14 16.77 102.70
C SER A 123 11.77 15.43 103.10
N ASN A 124 12.10 14.54 102.14
CA ASN A 124 12.58 13.18 102.41
C ASN A 124 14.10 13.05 102.65
N TRP A 125 14.71 13.97 103.40
CA TRP A 125 16.16 14.04 103.61
C TRP A 125 16.76 12.75 104.20
N PHE A 126 15.99 12.04 105.03
CA PHE A 126 16.42 10.82 105.73
C PHE A 126 15.71 9.55 105.25
N GLY A 127 14.93 9.60 104.17
CA GLY A 127 14.20 8.44 103.65
C GLY A 127 12.92 8.05 104.42
N LEU A 128 12.58 8.74 105.50
CA LEU A 128 11.43 8.41 106.37
C LEU A 128 10.06 8.58 105.69
N ASN A 129 9.96 9.41 104.65
CA ASN A 129 8.72 9.61 103.90
C ASN A 129 8.51 8.55 102.80
N ALA A 130 9.41 7.58 102.62
CA ALA A 130 9.31 6.59 101.55
C ALA A 130 7.96 5.83 101.48
N PRO A 131 7.35 5.38 102.61
CA PRO A 131 6.02 4.74 102.56
C PRO A 131 4.91 5.68 102.10
N LEU A 132 4.98 6.97 102.46
CA LEU A 132 4.00 7.98 102.05
C LEU A 132 4.16 8.35 100.58
N ILE A 133 5.40 8.44 100.08
CA ILE A 133 5.68 8.63 98.65
C ILE A 133 5.10 7.48 97.82
N ALA A 134 5.34 6.23 98.25
CA ALA A 134 4.78 5.05 97.59
C ALA A 134 3.24 5.04 97.62
N ALA A 135 2.61 5.50 98.71
CA ALA A 135 1.15 5.61 98.78
C ALA A 135 0.60 6.68 97.82
N VAL A 136 1.27 7.83 97.69
CA VAL A 136 0.86 8.91 96.76
C VAL A 136 1.06 8.49 95.29
N GLU A 137 2.15 7.78 94.97
CA GLU A 137 2.36 7.16 93.66
C GLU A 137 1.32 6.07 93.37
N GLY A 138 0.99 5.21 94.33
CA GLY A 138 -0.06 4.20 94.18
C GLY A 138 -1.44 4.82 93.90
N ALA A 139 -1.77 5.94 94.56
CA ALA A 139 -2.98 6.70 94.26
C ALA A 139 -2.96 7.32 92.84
N TYR A 140 -1.79 7.70 92.33
CA TYR A 140 -1.64 8.20 90.97
C TYR A 140 -1.88 7.11 89.91
N GLU A 141 -1.32 5.91 90.11
CA GLU A 141 -1.59 4.76 89.25
C GLU A 141 -3.08 4.37 89.26
N GLN A 142 -3.76 4.49 90.39
CA GLN A 142 -5.22 4.30 90.46
C GLN A 142 -5.98 5.36 89.67
N MET A 143 -5.58 6.63 89.75
CA MET A 143 -6.16 7.70 88.93
C MET A 143 -5.93 7.45 87.43
N TRP A 144 -4.74 6.97 87.05
CA TRP A 144 -4.45 6.57 85.68
C TRP A 144 -5.35 5.44 85.19
N ALA A 145 -5.48 4.37 85.97
CA ALA A 145 -6.34 3.24 85.63
C ALA A 145 -7.82 3.64 85.49
N ALA A 146 -8.31 4.52 86.37
CA ALA A 146 -9.68 5.05 86.30
C ALA A 146 -9.92 5.88 85.02
N ASP A 147 -9.00 6.76 84.67
CA ASP A 147 -9.07 7.56 83.44
C ASP A 147 -9.02 6.68 82.18
N VAL A 148 -8.15 5.67 82.15
CA VAL A 148 -8.08 4.72 81.03
C VAL A 148 -9.40 3.96 80.90
N ALA A 149 -9.97 3.48 82.00
CA ALA A 149 -11.25 2.77 81.98
C ALA A 149 -12.39 3.68 81.50
N ALA A 150 -12.44 4.94 81.94
CA ALA A 150 -13.42 5.93 81.50
C ALA A 150 -13.31 6.20 79.99
N MET A 151 -12.09 6.37 79.46
CA MET A 151 -11.84 6.63 78.04
C MET A 151 -12.12 5.41 77.14
N VAL A 152 -11.83 4.20 77.62
CA VAL A 152 -12.21 2.96 76.92
C VAL A 152 -13.73 2.80 76.90
N GLY A 153 -14.40 3.06 78.03
CA GLY A 153 -15.86 3.10 78.13
C GLY A 153 -16.47 4.09 77.13
N TYR A 154 -15.96 5.32 77.10
CA TYR A 154 -16.39 6.34 76.13
C TYR A 154 -16.25 5.87 74.69
N HIS A 155 -15.06 5.35 74.32
CA HIS A 155 -14.79 4.90 72.96
C HIS A 155 -15.71 3.75 72.55
N SER A 156 -15.95 2.78 73.45
CA SER A 156 -16.85 1.66 73.17
C SER A 156 -18.30 2.13 72.99
N GLY A 157 -18.80 3.02 73.87
CA GLY A 157 -20.15 3.56 73.78
C GLY A 157 -20.36 4.44 72.55
N ALA A 158 -19.40 5.31 72.24
CA ALA A 158 -19.46 6.16 71.06
C ALA A 158 -19.35 5.35 69.75
N SER A 159 -18.52 4.32 69.71
CA SER A 159 -18.40 3.45 68.53
C SER A 159 -19.66 2.62 68.30
N ALA A 160 -20.23 2.05 69.37
CA ALA A 160 -21.50 1.32 69.29
C ALA A 160 -22.64 2.21 68.79
N ALA A 161 -22.70 3.47 69.22
CA ALA A 161 -23.70 4.41 68.73
C ALA A 161 -23.51 4.75 67.25
N ALA A 162 -22.26 4.90 66.79
CA ALA A 162 -21.96 5.17 65.39
C ALA A 162 -22.31 4.01 64.45
N GLU A 163 -22.10 2.76 64.89
CA GLU A 163 -22.42 1.55 64.11
C GLU A 163 -23.93 1.39 63.80
N GLN A 164 -24.81 1.98 64.61
CA GLN A 164 -26.27 1.90 64.42
C GLN A 164 -26.79 2.88 63.36
N LEU A 165 -25.96 3.78 62.83
CA LEU A 165 -26.37 4.73 61.80
C LEU A 165 -26.34 4.06 60.42
N VAL A 166 -27.48 4.05 59.73
CA VAL A 166 -27.60 3.53 58.37
C VAL A 166 -26.95 4.49 57.36
N PRO A 167 -26.04 4.04 56.50
CA PRO A 167 -25.45 4.87 55.45
C PRO A 167 -26.49 5.45 54.49
N PHE A 168 -26.34 6.73 54.12
CA PHE A 168 -27.29 7.40 53.23
C PHE A 168 -27.36 6.76 51.83
N GLN A 169 -26.27 6.14 51.33
CA GLN A 169 -26.32 5.39 50.07
C GLN A 169 -27.33 4.24 50.08
N GLN A 170 -27.49 3.53 51.21
CA GLN A 170 -28.51 2.48 51.35
C GLN A 170 -29.93 3.06 51.35
N ALA A 171 -30.10 4.32 51.81
CA ALA A 171 -31.39 4.99 51.78
C ALA A 171 -31.88 5.31 50.36
N LEU A 172 -30.96 5.54 49.42
CA LEU A 172 -31.26 5.85 48.02
C LEU A 172 -31.64 4.61 47.19
N GLN A 173 -31.22 3.41 47.61
CA GLN A 173 -31.56 2.15 46.94
C GLN A 173 -33.05 1.78 47.06
N GLN A 174 -33.78 2.42 47.97
CA GLN A 174 -35.20 2.13 48.26
C GLN A 174 -36.14 3.26 47.83
N LEU A 175 -35.75 4.07 46.84
CA LEU A 175 -36.64 5.09 46.31
C LEU A 175 -37.90 4.44 45.69
N PRO A 176 -39.10 4.93 46.01
CA PRO A 176 -40.33 4.35 45.49
C PRO A 176 -40.45 4.58 43.98
N ASN A 177 -41.21 3.71 43.33
CA ASN A 177 -41.64 3.95 41.97
C ASN A 177 -42.74 5.03 41.94
N LEU A 178 -42.66 5.93 40.98
CA LEU A 178 -43.64 6.98 40.71
C LEU A 178 -44.36 6.67 39.38
N GLY A 179 -45.50 5.99 39.49
CA GLY A 179 -46.37 5.61 38.38
C GLY A 179 -46.83 4.14 38.45
N ILE A 180 -47.70 3.74 37.52
CA ILE A 180 -48.44 2.46 37.61
C ILE A 180 -47.67 1.33 36.93
N GLY A 181 -47.68 0.13 37.54
CA GLY A 181 -47.21 -1.10 36.91
C GLY A 181 -45.68 -1.24 36.82
N ASN A 182 -44.94 -0.49 37.65
CA ASN A 182 -43.49 -0.62 37.73
C ASN A 182 -43.08 -1.80 38.64
N ILE A 183 -42.07 -2.57 38.23
CA ILE A 183 -41.43 -3.67 38.97
C ILE A 183 -39.95 -3.30 39.16
N GLY A 184 -39.51 -3.11 40.40
CA GLY A 184 -38.17 -2.60 40.75
C GLY A 184 -38.26 -1.34 41.62
N ASN A 185 -37.21 -0.50 41.63
CA ASN A 185 -37.11 0.70 42.45
C ASN A 185 -36.83 1.96 41.63
N ALA A 186 -37.19 3.13 42.19
CA ALA A 186 -36.81 4.44 41.69
C ALA A 186 -37.23 4.74 40.23
N ASN A 187 -38.28 4.10 39.73
CA ASN A 187 -38.77 4.33 38.38
C ASN A 187 -39.75 5.51 38.33
N LEU A 188 -39.64 6.39 37.34
CA LEU A 188 -40.56 7.48 37.06
C LEU A 188 -41.30 7.22 35.73
N GLY A 189 -42.62 7.14 35.76
CA GLY A 189 -43.47 6.71 34.62
C GLY A 189 -44.11 5.35 34.90
N GLY A 190 -44.64 4.67 33.88
CA GLY A 190 -45.42 3.44 34.04
C GLY A 190 -44.90 2.22 33.27
N GLY A 191 -45.15 1.03 33.81
CA GLY A 191 -44.87 -0.25 33.14
C GLY A 191 -43.39 -0.59 33.00
N ASN A 192 -42.51 -0.03 33.84
CA ASN A 192 -41.08 -0.32 33.81
C ASN A 192 -40.74 -1.60 34.59
N THR A 193 -39.82 -2.43 34.10
CA THR A 193 -39.23 -3.58 34.79
C THR A 193 -37.72 -3.36 34.96
N GLY A 194 -37.24 -3.19 36.18
CA GLY A 194 -35.86 -2.82 36.52
C GLY A 194 -35.82 -1.56 37.40
N ASP A 195 -34.64 -0.98 37.59
CA ASP A 195 -34.40 0.13 38.50
C ASP A 195 -34.03 1.44 37.77
N LEU A 196 -34.34 2.58 38.37
CA LEU A 196 -33.88 3.91 37.95
C LEU A 196 -34.29 4.31 36.51
N ASN A 197 -35.42 3.84 36.02
CA ASN A 197 -35.91 4.22 34.69
C ASN A 197 -36.78 5.49 34.74
N THR A 198 -36.69 6.33 33.72
CA THR A 198 -37.56 7.49 33.51
C THR A 198 -38.24 7.38 32.15
N GLY A 199 -39.57 7.28 32.13
CA GLY A 199 -40.40 7.03 30.95
C GLY A 199 -41.26 5.78 31.12
N ASN A 200 -41.80 5.25 30.02
CA ASN A 200 -42.77 4.16 30.06
C ASN A 200 -42.26 2.88 29.39
N GLY A 201 -42.60 1.72 29.94
CA GLY A 201 -42.44 0.43 29.28
C GLY A 201 -40.99 -0.02 29.08
N ASN A 202 -40.06 0.42 29.93
CA ASN A 202 -38.66 0.00 29.85
C ASN A 202 -38.45 -1.37 30.53
N ILE A 203 -37.52 -2.17 30.02
CA ILE A 203 -37.07 -3.44 30.60
C ILE A 203 -35.55 -3.39 30.73
N GLY A 204 -35.04 -3.36 31.95
CA GLY A 204 -33.63 -3.08 32.28
C GLY A 204 -33.52 -1.86 33.18
N ASN A 205 -32.30 -1.39 33.42
CA ASN A 205 -31.99 -0.38 34.42
C ASN A 205 -31.53 0.94 33.80
N THR A 206 -31.72 2.05 34.50
CA THR A 206 -31.12 3.37 34.19
C THR A 206 -31.48 3.93 32.79
N ASN A 207 -32.65 3.60 32.26
CA ASN A 207 -33.09 4.12 30.96
C ASN A 207 -33.81 5.46 31.09
N LEU A 208 -33.47 6.42 30.23
CA LEU A 208 -34.17 7.70 30.09
C LEU A 208 -34.87 7.77 28.73
N GLY A 209 -36.17 7.57 28.73
CA GLY A 209 -37.04 7.46 27.56
C GLY A 209 -37.98 6.26 27.67
N SER A 210 -38.63 5.86 26.59
CA SER A 210 -39.69 4.84 26.64
C SER A 210 -39.41 3.63 25.75
N GLY A 211 -39.91 2.47 26.14
CA GLY A 211 -39.88 1.24 25.33
C GLY A 211 -38.48 0.67 25.11
N ASN A 212 -37.52 0.95 25.99
CA ASN A 212 -36.18 0.39 25.89
C ASN A 212 -36.11 -1.02 26.48
N ARG A 213 -35.30 -1.90 25.90
CA ARG A 213 -34.96 -3.22 26.43
C ARG A 213 -33.44 -3.35 26.55
N GLY A 214 -32.92 -3.25 27.76
CA GLY A 214 -31.50 -3.20 28.10
C GLY A 214 -31.23 -2.06 29.08
N ASP A 215 -29.96 -1.79 29.34
CA ASP A 215 -29.53 -0.87 30.38
C ASP A 215 -28.95 0.44 29.83
N ALA A 216 -29.08 1.52 30.60
CA ALA A 216 -28.40 2.80 30.39
C ALA A 216 -28.68 3.47 29.02
N ASN A 217 -29.88 3.30 28.48
CA ASN A 217 -30.25 3.94 27.21
C ASN A 217 -30.82 5.35 27.42
N LEU A 218 -30.45 6.28 26.54
CA LEU A 218 -30.99 7.64 26.45
C LEU A 218 -31.77 7.78 25.13
N GLY A 219 -33.08 7.94 25.21
CA GLY A 219 -34.00 7.94 24.08
C GLY A 219 -34.96 6.73 24.14
N SER A 220 -35.64 6.43 23.04
CA SER A 220 -36.78 5.50 23.05
C SER A 220 -36.63 4.35 22.05
N GLY A 221 -37.20 3.19 22.39
CA GLY A 221 -37.30 2.04 21.50
C GLY A 221 -35.98 1.33 21.23
N ASN A 222 -34.97 1.47 22.11
CA ASN A 222 -33.69 0.80 21.95
C ASN A 222 -33.72 -0.64 22.47
N ILE A 223 -33.02 -1.56 21.80
CA ILE A 223 -32.80 -2.94 22.24
C ILE A 223 -31.28 -3.16 22.37
N GLY A 224 -30.81 -3.37 23.59
CA GLY A 224 -29.39 -3.40 23.96
C GLY A 224 -29.05 -2.29 24.94
N ASN A 225 -27.76 -2.10 25.19
CA ASN A 225 -27.27 -1.27 26.29
C ASN A 225 -26.56 0.00 25.80
N SER A 226 -26.60 1.05 26.63
CA SER A 226 -25.81 2.28 26.45
C SER A 226 -26.02 2.99 25.11
N ASN A 227 -27.23 2.94 24.55
CA ASN A 227 -27.55 3.65 23.32
C ASN A 227 -28.04 5.08 23.61
N VAL A 228 -27.65 6.03 22.78
CA VAL A 228 -28.13 7.42 22.78
C VAL A 228 -28.86 7.68 21.47
N GLY A 229 -30.13 8.07 21.51
CA GLY A 229 -31.03 8.20 20.37
C GLY A 229 -32.13 7.14 20.38
N GLY A 230 -32.77 6.88 19.23
CA GLY A 230 -33.98 6.06 19.17
C GLY A 230 -33.92 4.88 18.20
N GLY A 231 -34.59 3.78 18.56
CA GLY A 231 -34.79 2.64 17.66
C GLY A 231 -33.51 1.87 17.32
N ASN A 232 -32.49 1.90 18.17
CA ASN A 232 -31.26 1.14 17.95
C ASN A 232 -31.40 -0.31 18.40
N VAL A 233 -30.73 -1.24 17.71
CA VAL A 233 -30.62 -2.66 18.08
C VAL A 233 -29.14 -3.03 18.15
N GLY A 234 -28.64 -3.27 19.36
CA GLY A 234 -27.23 -3.48 19.69
C GLY A 234 -26.78 -2.54 20.81
N ASN A 235 -25.46 -2.44 21.03
CA ASN A 235 -24.92 -1.71 22.18
C ASN A 235 -24.11 -0.47 21.78
N GLY A 236 -24.15 0.58 22.60
CA GLY A 236 -23.22 1.71 22.50
C GLY A 236 -23.38 2.56 21.23
N ASN A 237 -24.59 2.64 20.66
CA ASN A 237 -24.83 3.47 19.48
C ASN A 237 -25.16 4.91 19.87
N PHE A 238 -24.69 5.87 19.09
CA PHE A 238 -25.07 7.29 19.18
C PHE A 238 -25.78 7.70 17.89
N GLY A 239 -27.06 8.04 17.96
CA GLY A 239 -27.94 8.29 16.82
C GLY A 239 -29.13 7.33 16.81
N SER A 240 -29.81 7.22 15.68
CA SER A 240 -31.09 6.50 15.58
C SER A 240 -31.11 5.45 14.49
N GLY A 241 -31.85 4.36 14.72
CA GLY A 241 -32.09 3.31 13.74
C GLY A 241 -30.85 2.49 13.37
N ASN A 242 -29.86 2.38 14.26
CA ASN A 242 -28.69 1.53 14.03
C ASN A 242 -29.00 0.08 14.38
N GLY A 243 -28.59 -0.84 13.51
CA GLY A 243 -28.91 -2.27 13.61
C GLY A 243 -30.37 -2.57 13.28
N ARG A 244 -30.70 -3.86 13.25
CA ARG A 244 -32.09 -4.35 13.20
C ARG A 244 -32.20 -5.71 13.87
N ALA A 245 -33.42 -6.18 14.07
CA ALA A 245 -33.67 -7.55 14.47
C ALA A 245 -32.94 -8.55 13.54
N GLY A 246 -32.18 -9.48 14.11
CA GLY A 246 -31.36 -10.45 13.39
C GLY A 246 -29.97 -9.95 12.94
N LEU A 247 -29.72 -8.63 12.96
CA LEU A 247 -28.40 -8.04 12.68
C LEU A 247 -28.15 -6.85 13.63
N PRO A 248 -27.84 -7.12 14.91
CA PRO A 248 -27.50 -6.05 15.86
C PRO A 248 -26.26 -5.28 15.39
N GLY A 249 -26.31 -3.95 15.52
CA GLY A 249 -25.20 -3.06 15.23
C GLY A 249 -24.73 -2.38 16.51
N SER A 250 -23.44 -2.48 16.82
CA SER A 250 -22.86 -1.91 18.03
C SER A 250 -21.80 -0.85 17.74
N GLY A 251 -21.71 0.16 18.58
CA GLY A 251 -20.67 1.19 18.51
C GLY A 251 -20.79 2.13 17.30
N ASN A 252 -21.98 2.27 16.70
CA ASN A 252 -22.18 3.16 15.57
C ASN A 252 -22.43 4.60 16.04
N VAL A 253 -21.90 5.58 15.31
CA VAL A 253 -22.16 7.02 15.51
C VAL A 253 -22.79 7.58 14.24
N GLY A 254 -24.04 8.01 14.32
CA GLY A 254 -24.88 8.45 13.20
C GLY A 254 -26.14 7.61 13.07
N ASN A 255 -26.84 7.71 11.94
CA ASN A 255 -28.18 7.14 11.79
C ASN A 255 -28.23 6.01 10.76
N GLY A 256 -29.07 5.00 11.00
CA GLY A 256 -29.41 4.00 10.00
C GLY A 256 -28.27 3.07 9.58
N ASN A 257 -27.26 2.87 10.44
CA ASN A 257 -26.14 1.97 10.12
C ASN A 257 -26.51 0.51 10.45
N LEU A 258 -26.19 -0.42 9.56
CA LEU A 258 -26.35 -1.85 9.74
C LEU A 258 -24.97 -2.51 9.84
N GLY A 259 -24.63 -3.03 11.02
CA GLY A 259 -23.30 -3.56 11.33
C GLY A 259 -22.64 -2.77 12.45
N ASN A 260 -21.33 -2.93 12.65
CA ASN A 260 -20.64 -2.41 13.82
C ASN A 260 -19.66 -1.28 13.51
N SER A 261 -19.44 -0.40 14.50
CA SER A 261 -18.37 0.60 14.53
C SER A 261 -18.34 1.55 13.33
N ASN A 262 -19.51 1.87 12.75
CA ASN A 262 -19.59 2.84 11.66
C ASN A 262 -19.69 4.28 12.21
N LEU A 263 -18.98 5.20 11.58
CA LEU A 263 -19.08 6.64 11.83
C LEU A 263 -19.71 7.33 10.61
N GLY A 264 -20.86 7.98 10.79
CA GLY A 264 -21.70 8.54 9.73
C GLY A 264 -23.01 7.78 9.59
N SER A 265 -23.69 7.90 8.45
CA SER A 265 -25.08 7.40 8.32
C SER A 265 -25.31 6.51 7.12
N GLY A 266 -26.24 5.56 7.25
CA GLY A 266 -26.69 4.69 6.18
C GLY A 266 -25.66 3.65 5.72
N ASN A 267 -24.67 3.32 6.53
CA ASN A 267 -23.66 2.34 6.17
C ASN A 267 -24.17 0.91 6.42
N THR A 268 -23.83 -0.03 5.53
CA THR A 268 -24.06 -1.47 5.70
C THR A 268 -22.72 -2.21 5.73
N GLY A 269 -22.44 -2.93 6.80
CA GLY A 269 -21.14 -3.56 7.09
C GLY A 269 -20.45 -2.91 8.29
N ASN A 270 -19.16 -3.15 8.45
CA ASN A 270 -18.41 -2.76 9.66
C ASN A 270 -17.35 -1.70 9.38
N SER A 271 -17.08 -0.87 10.39
CA SER A 271 -15.95 0.08 10.43
C SER A 271 -15.89 1.06 9.26
N ASN A 272 -17.05 1.44 8.70
CA ASN A 272 -17.10 2.46 7.66
C ASN A 272 -17.11 3.87 8.27
N VAL A 273 -16.46 4.81 7.60
CA VAL A 273 -16.46 6.24 7.93
C VAL A 273 -17.06 7.03 6.78
N GLY A 274 -18.13 7.78 7.02
CA GLY A 274 -18.87 8.57 6.04
C GLY A 274 -20.28 8.03 5.78
N PHE A 275 -20.78 8.16 4.55
CA PHE A 275 -22.21 8.01 4.26
C PHE A 275 -22.51 6.95 3.20
N GLY A 276 -23.51 6.10 3.46
CA GLY A 276 -24.06 5.19 2.45
C GLY A 276 -23.08 4.14 1.91
N ASN A 277 -22.07 3.76 2.69
CA ASN A 277 -21.12 2.73 2.25
C ASN A 277 -21.70 1.33 2.48
N THR A 278 -21.46 0.41 1.55
CA THR A 278 -21.81 -1.02 1.65
C THR A 278 -20.54 -1.86 1.62
N GLY A 279 -20.32 -2.70 2.63
CA GLY A 279 -19.10 -3.48 2.86
C GLY A 279 -18.32 -2.97 4.08
N ASN A 280 -17.02 -3.30 4.19
CA ASN A 280 -16.24 -3.03 5.40
C ASN A 280 -15.10 -2.03 5.17
N ASN A 281 -14.74 -1.27 6.20
CA ASN A 281 -13.55 -0.39 6.21
C ASN A 281 -13.51 0.65 5.09
N ASN A 282 -14.66 1.12 4.60
CA ASN A 282 -14.69 2.19 3.60
C ASN A 282 -14.60 3.56 4.27
N VAL A 283 -13.92 4.51 3.64
CA VAL A 283 -13.82 5.91 4.06
C VAL A 283 -14.33 6.82 2.95
N GLY A 284 -15.39 7.58 3.21
CA GLY A 284 -16.02 8.50 2.26
C GLY A 284 -17.49 8.13 2.00
N THR A 285 -17.96 8.26 0.76
CA THR A 285 -19.41 8.21 0.47
C THR A 285 -19.79 7.27 -0.65
N GLY A 286 -20.82 6.44 -0.43
CA GLY A 286 -21.42 5.62 -1.48
C GLY A 286 -20.49 4.56 -2.07
N ASN A 287 -19.51 4.07 -1.31
CA ASN A 287 -18.64 3.00 -1.77
C ASN A 287 -19.33 1.63 -1.59
N ALA A 288 -19.18 0.73 -2.57
CA ALA A 288 -19.69 -0.63 -2.55
C ALA A 288 -18.53 -1.63 -2.65
N GLY A 289 -18.32 -2.42 -1.60
CA GLY A 289 -17.18 -3.33 -1.43
C GLY A 289 -16.35 -2.94 -0.19
N SER A 290 -15.08 -3.35 -0.09
CA SER A 290 -14.30 -3.16 1.16
C SER A 290 -13.02 -2.36 0.96
N GLY A 291 -12.64 -1.56 1.96
CA GLY A 291 -11.36 -0.84 1.99
C GLY A 291 -11.23 0.30 0.98
N ASN A 292 -12.35 0.83 0.46
CA ASN A 292 -12.30 1.94 -0.48
C ASN A 292 -12.15 3.29 0.24
N ILE A 293 -11.38 4.21 -0.34
CA ILE A 293 -11.22 5.59 0.14
C ILE A 293 -11.69 6.55 -0.96
N GLY A 294 -12.64 7.43 -0.64
CA GLY A 294 -13.21 8.40 -1.58
C GLY A 294 -14.70 8.15 -1.82
N ALA A 295 -15.20 8.31 -3.05
CA ALA A 295 -16.63 8.25 -3.30
C ALA A 295 -17.06 7.43 -4.52
N GLY A 296 -18.17 6.70 -4.39
CA GLY A 296 -18.79 5.97 -5.49
C GLY A 296 -17.94 4.83 -6.05
N ASN A 297 -16.95 4.33 -5.30
CA ASN A 297 -16.14 3.21 -5.76
C ASN A 297 -16.91 1.89 -5.61
N THR A 298 -16.87 1.06 -6.65
CA THR A 298 -17.41 -0.30 -6.65
C THR A 298 -16.26 -1.30 -6.73
N GLY A 299 -16.25 -2.32 -5.87
CA GLY A 299 -15.13 -3.25 -5.69
C GLY A 299 -14.31 -2.92 -4.44
N SER A 300 -13.03 -3.30 -4.38
CA SER A 300 -12.26 -3.22 -3.12
C SER A 300 -10.92 -2.49 -3.26
N SER A 301 -10.47 -1.88 -2.16
CA SER A 301 -9.17 -1.21 -2.06
C SER A 301 -8.94 -0.10 -3.11
N ASN A 302 -10.01 0.56 -3.60
CA ASN A 302 -9.87 1.67 -4.53
C ASN A 302 -9.68 2.99 -3.77
N TRP A 303 -8.81 3.86 -4.28
CA TRP A 303 -8.62 5.22 -3.78
C TRP A 303 -9.00 6.25 -4.84
N GLY A 304 -10.10 6.96 -4.62
CA GLY A 304 -10.53 8.10 -5.42
C GLY A 304 -12.02 8.06 -5.70
N PHE A 305 -12.44 8.33 -6.93
CA PHE A 305 -13.85 8.54 -7.25
C PHE A 305 -14.34 7.67 -8.40
N GLY A 306 -15.45 6.96 -8.20
CA GLY A 306 -16.13 6.24 -9.28
C GLY A 306 -15.31 5.12 -9.91
N ASN A 307 -14.33 4.55 -9.19
CA ASN A 307 -13.57 3.41 -9.71
C ASN A 307 -14.38 2.11 -9.59
N ASN A 308 -14.25 1.23 -10.58
CA ASN A 308 -14.88 -0.08 -10.62
C ASN A 308 -13.81 -1.19 -10.75
N GLY A 309 -13.67 -2.01 -9.72
CA GLY A 309 -12.70 -3.12 -9.66
C GLY A 309 -11.85 -3.09 -8.39
N ILE A 310 -10.60 -3.55 -8.46
CA ILE A 310 -9.74 -3.71 -7.29
C ILE A 310 -8.46 -2.89 -7.40
N GLY A 311 -8.12 -2.13 -6.36
CA GLY A 311 -6.81 -1.50 -6.23
C GLY A 311 -6.56 -0.34 -7.20
N ASN A 312 -7.62 0.32 -7.69
CA ASN A 312 -7.46 1.48 -8.57
C ASN A 312 -7.21 2.77 -7.77
N ILE A 313 -6.36 3.65 -8.29
CA ILE A 313 -6.08 4.97 -7.74
C ILE A 313 -6.47 6.03 -8.78
N GLY A 314 -7.35 6.97 -8.42
CA GLY A 314 -7.77 8.08 -9.26
C GLY A 314 -9.28 8.09 -9.55
N PHE A 315 -9.69 8.39 -10.77
CA PHE A 315 -11.09 8.71 -11.08
C PHE A 315 -11.63 7.86 -12.23
N GLY A 316 -12.79 7.23 -12.06
CA GLY A 316 -13.52 6.58 -13.15
C GLY A 316 -12.79 5.41 -13.81
N ASN A 317 -11.84 4.76 -13.13
CA ASN A 317 -11.11 3.63 -13.70
C ASN A 317 -11.94 2.34 -13.61
N THR A 318 -11.98 1.57 -14.69
CA THR A 318 -12.63 0.25 -14.77
C THR A 318 -11.59 -0.85 -14.98
N GLY A 319 -11.55 -1.84 -14.09
CA GLY A 319 -10.58 -2.94 -14.07
C GLY A 319 -9.73 -2.92 -12.79
N ASN A 320 -8.53 -3.50 -12.80
CA ASN A 320 -7.74 -3.70 -11.58
C ASN A 320 -6.36 -3.05 -11.64
N GLY A 321 -5.93 -2.44 -10.53
CA GLY A 321 -4.56 -1.91 -10.36
C GLY A 321 -4.23 -0.72 -11.25
N ASN A 322 -5.22 0.06 -11.69
CA ASN A 322 -4.99 1.23 -12.54
C ASN A 322 -4.67 2.48 -11.71
N ILE A 323 -3.80 3.36 -12.22
CA ILE A 323 -3.47 4.65 -11.60
C ILE A 323 -3.72 5.78 -12.61
N GLY A 324 -4.82 6.52 -12.46
CA GLY A 324 -5.17 7.54 -13.45
C GLY A 324 -6.63 7.97 -13.48
N PHE A 325 -7.04 8.46 -14.66
CA PHE A 325 -8.38 9.00 -14.89
C PHE A 325 -9.05 8.28 -16.07
N GLY A 326 -10.19 7.62 -15.89
CA GLY A 326 -11.00 7.06 -16.97
C GLY A 326 -10.42 5.82 -17.67
N LEU A 327 -9.45 5.13 -17.06
CA LEU A 327 -8.80 3.95 -17.67
C LEU A 327 -9.76 2.76 -17.74
N THR A 328 -9.63 1.90 -18.76
CA THR A 328 -10.41 0.65 -18.89
C THR A 328 -9.47 -0.51 -19.21
N GLY A 329 -9.35 -1.49 -18.33
CA GLY A 329 -8.39 -2.61 -18.39
C GLY A 329 -7.63 -2.77 -17.08
N ASN A 330 -6.49 -3.49 -17.08
CA ASN A 330 -5.72 -3.77 -15.85
C ASN A 330 -4.31 -3.19 -15.91
N ASN A 331 -3.79 -2.76 -14.74
CA ASN A 331 -2.43 -2.28 -14.54
C ASN A 331 -2.01 -1.12 -15.46
N GLN A 332 -2.95 -0.25 -15.82
CA GLN A 332 -2.69 0.93 -16.63
C GLN A 332 -2.32 2.14 -15.78
N VAL A 333 -1.54 3.05 -16.36
CA VAL A 333 -1.22 4.34 -15.75
C VAL A 333 -1.44 5.45 -16.78
N GLY A 334 -2.23 6.49 -16.44
CA GLY A 334 -2.44 7.65 -17.33
C GLY A 334 -3.87 8.21 -17.39
N ILE A 335 -4.30 8.66 -18.57
CA ILE A 335 -5.63 9.22 -18.84
C ILE A 335 -6.32 8.38 -19.91
N GLY A 336 -7.50 7.87 -19.60
CA GLY A 336 -8.34 7.03 -20.43
C GLY A 336 -8.86 7.73 -21.68
N GLY A 337 -9.05 6.94 -22.73
CA GLY A 337 -9.26 7.44 -24.09
C GLY A 337 -7.97 7.92 -24.77
N LEU A 338 -6.93 8.25 -24.00
CA LEU A 338 -5.61 8.58 -24.51
C LEU A 338 -4.61 7.44 -24.34
N ASN A 339 -4.94 6.27 -23.81
CA ASN A 339 -3.99 5.14 -23.79
C ASN A 339 -4.77 3.82 -23.64
N SER A 340 -5.10 3.15 -24.76
CA SER A 340 -6.04 2.02 -24.79
C SER A 340 -5.36 0.66 -24.92
N GLY A 341 -5.84 -0.34 -24.18
CA GLY A 341 -5.33 -1.72 -24.20
C GLY A 341 -4.63 -2.10 -22.90
N SER A 342 -3.63 -2.99 -22.90
CA SER A 342 -3.03 -3.51 -21.65
C SER A 342 -1.51 -3.31 -21.58
N GLY A 343 -0.99 -2.94 -20.41
CA GLY A 343 0.47 -2.82 -20.18
C GLY A 343 1.16 -1.65 -20.89
N ASN A 344 0.42 -0.68 -21.44
CA ASN A 344 1.01 0.49 -22.10
C ASN A 344 1.49 1.54 -21.08
N ILE A 345 2.63 2.18 -21.35
CA ILE A 345 3.22 3.28 -20.56
C ILE A 345 3.35 4.53 -21.45
N GLY A 346 2.71 5.64 -21.06
CA GLY A 346 2.76 6.92 -21.78
C GLY A 346 1.38 7.44 -22.21
N LEU A 347 1.29 8.13 -23.36
CA LEU A 347 0.04 8.72 -23.88
C LEU A 347 -0.13 8.45 -25.39
N PHE A 348 -1.36 8.44 -25.83
CA PHE A 348 -1.88 8.11 -27.16
C PHE A 348 -1.50 6.72 -27.70
N ASN A 349 -1.14 5.76 -26.84
CA ASN A 349 -0.86 4.40 -27.30
C ASN A 349 -2.14 3.54 -27.43
N SER A 350 -2.13 2.56 -28.34
CA SER A 350 -3.19 1.56 -28.52
C SER A 350 -2.61 0.15 -28.68
N GLY A 351 -3.25 -0.86 -28.09
CA GLY A 351 -2.78 -2.25 -28.12
C GLY A 351 -2.08 -2.65 -26.82
N THR A 352 -1.02 -3.45 -26.88
CA THR A 352 -0.43 -4.08 -25.68
C THR A 352 1.04 -3.71 -25.47
N ASN A 353 1.48 -3.53 -24.22
CA ASN A 353 2.89 -3.38 -23.84
C ASN A 353 3.69 -2.28 -24.57
N ASN A 354 3.03 -1.22 -25.07
CA ASN A 354 3.72 -0.12 -25.75
C ASN A 354 4.25 0.91 -24.76
N VAL A 355 5.46 1.43 -24.98
CA VAL A 355 6.10 2.46 -24.15
C VAL A 355 6.41 3.71 -25.00
N GLY A 356 5.88 4.86 -24.60
CA GLY A 356 6.12 6.16 -25.25
C GLY A 356 4.84 6.83 -25.73
N PHE A 357 4.81 7.34 -26.96
CA PHE A 357 3.68 8.13 -27.47
C PHE A 357 3.14 7.65 -28.81
N PHE A 358 1.81 7.69 -29.02
CA PHE A 358 1.17 7.42 -30.32
C PHE A 358 1.46 6.03 -30.93
N ASN A 359 1.95 5.06 -30.16
CA ASN A 359 2.25 3.73 -30.68
C ASN A 359 0.99 2.87 -30.81
N SER A 360 0.94 2.00 -31.81
CA SER A 360 -0.17 1.05 -32.03
C SER A 360 0.34 -0.38 -32.22
N GLY A 361 -0.39 -1.38 -31.71
CA GLY A 361 0.00 -2.79 -31.80
C GLY A 361 0.65 -3.30 -30.51
N ASN A 362 1.66 -4.19 -30.58
CA ASN A 362 2.20 -4.86 -29.40
C ASN A 362 3.69 -4.56 -29.16
N GLY A 363 4.08 -4.11 -27.97
CA GLY A 363 5.47 -4.10 -27.51
C GLY A 363 6.35 -2.99 -28.08
N ASN A 364 5.79 -1.95 -28.72
CA ASN A 364 6.60 -0.90 -29.35
C ASN A 364 7.21 0.07 -28.31
N LEU A 365 8.43 0.54 -28.55
CA LEU A 365 9.13 1.52 -27.73
C LEU A 365 9.46 2.78 -28.56
N GLY A 366 8.89 3.93 -28.21
CA GLY A 366 9.20 5.23 -28.81
C GLY A 366 7.96 6.01 -29.24
N ILE A 367 7.95 6.54 -30.46
CA ILE A 367 6.90 7.47 -30.92
C ILE A 367 6.29 7.01 -32.24
N GLY A 368 4.98 6.84 -32.30
CA GLY A 368 4.24 6.64 -33.56
C GLY A 368 4.57 5.34 -34.29
N ASN A 369 5.08 4.32 -33.59
CA ASN A 369 5.33 3.01 -34.19
C ASN A 369 4.03 2.21 -34.33
N SER A 370 3.95 1.33 -35.32
CA SER A 370 2.79 0.47 -35.57
C SER A 370 3.17 -1.00 -35.74
N SER A 371 2.23 -1.90 -35.49
CA SER A 371 2.45 -3.36 -35.47
C SER A 371 3.29 -3.79 -34.26
N ASP A 372 4.34 -4.61 -34.41
CA ASP A 372 4.93 -5.33 -33.27
C ASP A 372 6.41 -5.02 -32.99
N ALA A 373 6.66 -4.61 -31.74
CA ALA A 373 7.93 -4.44 -31.04
C ALA A 373 9.02 -3.63 -31.75
N ASN A 374 8.61 -2.62 -32.52
CA ASN A 374 9.54 -1.66 -33.09
C ASN A 374 10.13 -0.73 -32.02
N VAL A 375 11.36 -0.28 -32.24
CA VAL A 375 12.07 0.67 -31.37
C VAL A 375 12.45 1.93 -32.16
N GLY A 376 12.01 3.10 -31.70
CA GLY A 376 12.34 4.39 -32.30
C GLY A 376 11.11 5.20 -32.73
N ILE A 377 11.14 5.82 -33.91
CA ILE A 377 10.10 6.77 -34.34
C ILE A 377 9.50 6.35 -35.68
N GLY A 378 8.17 6.26 -35.74
CA GLY A 378 7.42 6.12 -36.99
C GLY A 378 7.70 4.83 -37.77
N ASN A 379 8.16 3.77 -37.11
CA ASN A 379 8.39 2.49 -37.77
C ASN A 379 7.06 1.74 -37.96
N SER A 380 6.94 1.00 -39.06
CA SER A 380 5.76 0.22 -39.43
C SER A 380 6.14 -1.13 -40.02
N GLY A 381 5.23 -2.10 -39.97
CA GLY A 381 5.40 -3.39 -40.65
C GLY A 381 5.31 -4.60 -39.73
N ALA A 382 4.94 -5.72 -40.34
CA ALA A 382 4.44 -6.92 -39.68
C ALA A 382 5.36 -8.14 -39.86
N THR A 383 5.20 -9.08 -38.95
CA THR A 383 5.72 -10.45 -38.95
C THR A 383 5.62 -11.09 -40.34
N VAL A 384 6.76 -11.28 -41.01
CA VAL A 384 6.81 -11.99 -42.29
C VAL A 384 6.95 -13.48 -42.01
N GLY A 385 5.82 -14.20 -41.95
CA GLY A 385 5.78 -15.65 -41.97
C GLY A 385 5.65 -16.37 -40.61
N PRO A 386 5.60 -17.73 -40.64
CA PRO A 386 5.22 -18.57 -39.49
C PRO A 386 6.24 -18.70 -38.36
N PHE A 387 7.41 -18.04 -38.44
CA PHE A 387 8.42 -18.06 -37.38
C PHE A 387 9.08 -16.69 -37.14
N VAL A 388 9.08 -16.30 -35.85
CA VAL A 388 9.72 -15.17 -35.13
C VAL A 388 9.47 -13.73 -35.65
N ALA A 389 8.97 -12.90 -34.73
CA ALA A 389 8.77 -11.47 -34.90
C ALA A 389 10.08 -10.75 -35.25
N GLY A 390 10.04 -9.92 -36.30
CA GLY A 390 11.16 -9.12 -36.74
C GLY A 390 10.89 -7.64 -36.49
N HIS A 391 11.70 -6.99 -35.66
CA HIS A 391 11.47 -5.63 -35.20
C HIS A 391 12.32 -4.61 -35.96
N ASN A 392 11.75 -3.48 -36.36
CA ASN A 392 12.55 -2.38 -36.90
C ASN A 392 13.12 -1.52 -35.77
N THR A 393 14.34 -1.01 -35.96
CA THR A 393 15.00 -0.08 -35.05
C THR A 393 15.42 1.19 -35.78
N GLY A 394 15.04 2.37 -35.26
CA GLY A 394 15.43 3.68 -35.80
C GLY A 394 14.24 4.50 -36.25
N PHE A 395 14.30 5.11 -37.44
CA PHE A 395 13.36 6.15 -37.88
C PHE A 395 12.68 5.78 -39.20
N GLY A 396 11.34 5.69 -39.20
CA GLY A 396 10.55 5.61 -40.43
C GLY A 396 10.79 4.35 -41.27
N ASN A 397 11.21 3.24 -40.67
CA ASN A 397 11.39 1.99 -41.42
C ASN A 397 10.05 1.28 -41.65
N SER A 398 9.90 0.59 -42.78
CA SER A 398 8.73 -0.21 -43.16
C SER A 398 9.12 -1.66 -43.49
N GLY A 399 8.31 -2.63 -43.05
CA GLY A 399 8.60 -4.06 -43.22
C GLY A 399 9.19 -4.68 -41.96
N SER A 400 10.23 -5.53 -42.06
CA SER A 400 10.77 -6.30 -40.92
C SER A 400 12.30 -6.22 -40.79
N LEU A 401 12.80 -6.26 -39.54
CA LEU A 401 14.23 -6.36 -39.21
C LEU A 401 15.13 -5.25 -39.81
N ASN A 402 14.57 -4.08 -40.11
CA ASN A 402 15.37 -2.98 -40.62
C ASN A 402 15.98 -2.16 -39.48
N THR A 403 17.25 -1.75 -39.64
CA THR A 403 17.96 -0.88 -38.71
C THR A 403 18.44 0.39 -39.41
N GLY A 404 18.13 1.57 -38.84
CA GLY A 404 18.55 2.86 -39.39
C GLY A 404 17.36 3.73 -39.78
N MET A 405 17.42 4.38 -40.94
CA MET A 405 16.39 5.36 -41.34
C MET A 405 15.76 5.07 -42.70
N GLY A 406 14.43 5.08 -42.77
CA GLY A 406 13.68 5.08 -44.03
C GLY A 406 13.86 3.84 -44.89
N ASN A 407 14.25 2.69 -44.31
CA ASN A 407 14.38 1.46 -45.08
C ASN A 407 13.00 0.81 -45.30
N ALA A 408 12.81 0.13 -46.43
CA ALA A 408 11.59 -0.58 -46.80
C ALA A 408 11.90 -2.04 -47.17
N GLY A 409 11.12 -2.98 -46.64
CA GLY A 409 11.29 -4.42 -46.87
C GLY A 409 11.93 -5.14 -45.68
N GLY A 410 12.92 -6.01 -45.89
CA GLY A 410 13.41 -6.94 -44.87
C GLY A 410 14.91 -6.86 -44.58
N VAL A 411 15.33 -6.85 -43.31
CA VAL A 411 16.75 -7.07 -42.90
C VAL A 411 17.72 -6.03 -43.48
N ASN A 412 17.27 -4.81 -43.78
CA ASN A 412 18.16 -3.77 -44.29
C ASN A 412 18.83 -2.98 -43.15
N THR A 413 20.09 -2.60 -43.31
CA THR A 413 20.81 -1.75 -42.35
C THR A 413 21.35 -0.50 -43.04
N GLY A 414 21.04 0.68 -42.51
CA GLY A 414 21.50 1.97 -43.03
C GLY A 414 20.33 2.90 -43.40
N PHE A 415 20.40 3.55 -44.56
CA PHE A 415 19.50 4.65 -44.91
C PHE A 415 18.82 4.43 -46.26
N GLY A 416 17.49 4.45 -46.30
CA GLY A 416 16.73 4.48 -47.55
C GLY A 416 16.84 3.24 -48.43
N ASN A 417 17.21 2.08 -47.87
CA ASN A 417 17.31 0.85 -48.66
C ASN A 417 15.92 0.24 -48.90
N GLY A 418 15.66 -0.28 -50.10
CA GLY A 418 14.44 -0.99 -50.49
C GLY A 418 14.71 -2.45 -50.84
N GLY A 419 13.82 -3.37 -50.46
CA GLY A 419 13.97 -4.81 -50.72
C GLY A 419 14.54 -5.55 -49.52
N ALA A 420 15.50 -6.47 -49.69
CA ALA A 420 15.94 -7.36 -48.62
C ALA A 420 17.46 -7.43 -48.41
N ILE A 421 17.92 -7.45 -47.15
CA ILE A 421 19.31 -7.75 -46.76
C ILE A 421 20.32 -6.77 -47.39
N ASN A 422 19.97 -5.49 -47.52
CA ASN A 422 20.88 -4.47 -48.02
C ASN A 422 21.60 -3.73 -46.88
N LEU A 423 22.87 -3.38 -47.08
CA LEU A 423 23.70 -2.62 -46.15
C LEU A 423 24.18 -1.32 -46.81
N GLY A 424 23.93 -0.18 -46.17
CA GLY A 424 24.42 1.13 -46.60
C GLY A 424 23.29 2.08 -47.00
N PHE A 425 23.41 2.74 -48.15
CA PHE A 425 22.59 3.89 -48.52
C PHE A 425 21.84 3.68 -49.83
N GLY A 426 20.51 3.78 -49.84
CA GLY A 426 19.72 3.87 -51.06
C GLY A 426 19.78 2.66 -51.98
N ASN A 427 20.14 1.47 -51.48
CA ASN A 427 20.18 0.26 -52.30
C ASN A 427 18.77 -0.28 -52.53
N SER A 428 18.51 -0.86 -53.71
CA SER A 428 17.25 -1.50 -54.07
C SER A 428 17.46 -2.94 -54.54
N GLY A 429 16.58 -3.85 -54.12
CA GLY A 429 16.68 -5.28 -54.45
C GLY A 429 17.23 -6.09 -53.29
N GLN A 430 18.15 -7.04 -53.52
CA GLN A 430 18.56 -8.01 -52.50
C GLN A 430 20.08 -8.12 -52.28
N LEU A 431 20.55 -8.22 -51.04
CA LEU A 431 21.95 -8.54 -50.72
C LEU A 431 22.97 -7.53 -51.29
N ASN A 432 22.64 -6.25 -51.39
CA ASN A 432 23.58 -5.23 -51.85
C ASN A 432 24.30 -4.55 -50.67
N ALA A 433 25.58 -4.25 -50.82
CA ALA A 433 26.39 -3.52 -49.85
C ALA A 433 27.03 -2.27 -50.47
N GLY A 434 26.88 -1.11 -49.84
CA GLY A 434 27.40 0.17 -50.31
C GLY A 434 26.28 1.16 -50.63
N SER A 435 26.37 1.89 -51.75
CA SER A 435 25.44 3.00 -52.02
C SER A 435 24.76 2.89 -53.39
N PHE A 436 23.45 3.12 -53.45
CA PHE A 436 22.67 3.27 -54.68
C PHE A 436 22.78 2.08 -55.66
N ASN A 437 23.01 0.87 -55.14
CA ASN A 437 23.00 -0.33 -55.99
C ASN A 437 21.57 -0.80 -56.25
N ALA A 438 21.30 -1.33 -57.45
CA ALA A 438 20.02 -1.91 -57.84
C ALA A 438 20.19 -3.37 -58.31
N GLY A 439 19.28 -4.26 -57.93
CA GLY A 439 19.37 -5.69 -58.29
C GLY A 439 19.88 -6.51 -57.12
N SER A 440 20.79 -7.47 -57.34
CA SER A 440 21.21 -8.37 -56.27
C SER A 440 22.70 -8.67 -56.15
N ILE A 441 23.20 -8.84 -54.92
CA ILE A 441 24.58 -9.28 -54.63
C ILE A 441 25.62 -8.29 -55.15
N ASN A 442 25.31 -6.98 -55.19
CA ASN A 442 26.27 -5.97 -55.62
C ASN A 442 27.03 -5.38 -54.43
N THR A 443 28.33 -5.13 -54.58
CA THR A 443 29.17 -4.46 -53.58
C THR A 443 29.86 -3.23 -54.18
N GLY A 444 29.75 -2.07 -53.52
CA GLY A 444 30.31 -0.79 -53.99
C GLY A 444 29.20 0.24 -54.27
N ASN A 445 29.35 1.09 -55.30
CA ASN A 445 28.38 2.17 -55.54
C ASN A 445 27.78 2.17 -56.95
N PHE A 446 26.50 2.53 -57.04
CA PHE A 446 25.79 2.74 -58.32
C PHE A 446 25.82 1.53 -59.27
N ASN A 447 25.94 0.30 -58.76
CA ASN A 447 25.88 -0.89 -59.61
C ASN A 447 24.43 -1.29 -59.89
N SER A 448 24.15 -1.84 -61.07
CA SER A 448 22.86 -2.41 -61.44
C SER A 448 23.00 -3.85 -61.96
N GLY A 449 22.05 -4.72 -61.61
CA GLY A 449 22.05 -6.12 -62.04
C GLY A 449 22.51 -7.09 -60.93
N GLN A 450 23.26 -8.14 -61.28
CA GLN A 450 23.63 -9.21 -60.33
C GLN A 450 25.14 -9.34 -60.10
N GLY A 451 25.58 -9.38 -58.84
CA GLY A 451 26.92 -9.88 -58.49
C GLY A 451 28.07 -8.95 -58.86
N ASN A 452 27.83 -7.66 -59.07
CA ASN A 452 28.87 -6.72 -59.47
C ASN A 452 29.65 -6.20 -58.25
N THR A 453 30.95 -5.95 -58.42
CA THR A 453 31.83 -5.37 -57.39
C THR A 453 32.57 -4.14 -57.94
N GLY A 454 32.56 -3.03 -57.20
CA GLY A 454 33.16 -1.76 -57.62
C GLY A 454 32.10 -0.70 -57.88
N ASP A 455 32.32 0.19 -58.86
CA ASP A 455 31.44 1.35 -59.05
C ASP A 455 30.84 1.40 -60.47
N PHE A 456 29.58 1.84 -60.57
CA PHE A 456 28.87 2.10 -61.83
C PHE A 456 28.76 0.91 -62.81
N ASN A 457 28.89 -0.33 -62.34
CA ASN A 457 28.78 -1.50 -63.22
C ASN A 457 27.31 -1.89 -63.46
N ALA A 458 26.98 -2.31 -64.67
CA ALA A 458 25.66 -2.81 -65.06
C ALA A 458 25.74 -4.26 -65.58
N GLY A 459 24.73 -5.09 -65.32
CA GLY A 459 24.70 -6.48 -65.81
C GLY A 459 25.12 -7.49 -64.74
N VAL A 460 25.86 -8.54 -65.12
CA VAL A 460 26.10 -9.71 -64.26
C VAL A 460 27.58 -9.95 -64.02
N ARG A 461 28.01 -10.04 -62.76
CA ARG A 461 29.36 -10.43 -62.30
C ARG A 461 30.50 -9.57 -62.84
N ASN A 462 30.28 -8.26 -62.95
CA ASN A 462 31.33 -7.34 -63.36
C ASN A 462 32.11 -6.81 -62.16
N THR A 463 33.44 -6.73 -62.28
CA THR A 463 34.33 -6.19 -61.26
C THR A 463 35.10 -4.99 -61.78
N GLY A 464 35.09 -3.86 -61.06
CA GLY A 464 35.84 -2.65 -61.40
C GLY A 464 34.93 -1.43 -61.64
N TRP A 465 35.18 -0.64 -62.69
CA TRP A 465 34.50 0.65 -62.89
C TRP A 465 33.77 0.74 -64.23
N SER A 466 32.46 1.04 -64.21
CA SER A 466 31.67 1.34 -65.42
C SER A 466 31.66 0.22 -66.47
N ASN A 467 31.67 -1.05 -66.05
CA ASN A 467 31.51 -2.18 -66.97
C ASN A 467 30.03 -2.50 -67.21
N SER A 468 29.71 -3.05 -68.39
CA SER A 468 28.38 -3.52 -68.78
C SER A 468 28.41 -4.92 -69.38
N GLY A 469 27.34 -5.71 -69.22
CA GLY A 469 27.24 -7.06 -69.77
C GLY A 469 27.60 -8.17 -68.76
N LEU A 470 28.28 -9.24 -69.17
CA LEU A 470 28.47 -10.47 -68.38
C LEU A 470 29.94 -10.77 -68.05
N THR A 471 30.30 -10.85 -66.77
CA THR A 471 31.59 -11.38 -66.28
C THR A 471 32.80 -10.60 -66.79
N ASN A 472 32.79 -9.27 -66.67
CA ASN A 472 33.91 -8.42 -67.06
C ASN A 472 34.75 -7.98 -65.84
N THR A 473 36.06 -7.81 -66.00
CA THR A 473 36.95 -7.28 -64.95
C THR A 473 37.82 -6.13 -65.47
N GLY A 474 37.72 -4.94 -64.87
CA GLY A 474 38.50 -3.76 -65.25
C GLY A 474 37.63 -2.52 -65.39
N ALA A 475 37.77 -1.74 -66.46
CA ALA A 475 36.99 -0.52 -66.63
C ALA A 475 36.40 -0.32 -68.05
N PHE A 476 35.21 0.26 -68.13
CA PHE A 476 34.53 0.62 -69.39
C PHE A 476 34.35 -0.54 -70.39
N ASN A 477 34.28 -1.79 -69.93
CA ASN A 477 34.05 -2.93 -70.81
C ASN A 477 32.55 -3.11 -71.12
N ALA A 478 32.22 -3.60 -72.30
CA ALA A 478 30.86 -3.95 -72.73
C ALA A 478 30.84 -5.34 -73.39
N GLY A 479 29.81 -6.13 -73.10
CA GLY A 479 29.68 -7.50 -73.61
C GLY A 479 30.08 -8.55 -72.56
N SER A 480 30.70 -9.66 -72.97
CA SER A 480 30.88 -10.84 -72.11
C SER A 480 32.35 -11.26 -71.98
N LEU A 481 32.79 -11.69 -70.79
CA LEU A 481 34.12 -12.27 -70.52
C LEU A 481 35.32 -11.36 -70.86
N ASN A 482 35.17 -10.04 -70.74
CA ASN A 482 36.25 -9.10 -71.03
C ASN A 482 37.09 -8.76 -69.80
N THR A 483 38.37 -8.48 -70.03
CA THR A 483 39.27 -7.95 -69.00
C THR A 483 40.07 -6.76 -69.50
N GLY A 484 40.45 -5.85 -68.59
CA GLY A 484 41.21 -4.65 -68.94
C GLY A 484 40.31 -3.43 -69.13
N PHE A 485 40.62 -2.60 -70.14
CA PHE A 485 39.96 -1.31 -70.35
C PHE A 485 39.32 -1.21 -71.74
N GLY A 486 38.03 -0.87 -71.81
CA GLY A 486 37.36 -0.46 -73.05
C GLY A 486 37.02 -1.56 -74.06
N ALA A 487 37.00 -2.84 -73.67
CA ALA A 487 36.68 -3.93 -74.59
C ALA A 487 35.17 -3.96 -74.94
N VAL A 488 34.83 -4.31 -76.18
CA VAL A 488 33.44 -4.44 -76.67
C VAL A 488 33.24 -5.83 -77.31
N GLY A 489 32.20 -6.55 -76.91
CA GLY A 489 31.82 -7.86 -77.49
C GLY A 489 32.05 -9.04 -76.55
N THR A 490 32.08 -10.25 -77.11
CA THR A 490 32.38 -11.48 -76.35
C THR A 490 33.87 -11.76 -76.39
N GLY A 491 34.54 -11.58 -75.26
CA GLY A 491 35.92 -11.97 -75.05
C GLY A 491 36.12 -13.46 -75.28
N SER A 492 37.26 -13.82 -75.84
CA SER A 492 37.56 -15.21 -76.21
C SER A 492 37.91 -16.10 -75.00
N GLY A 493 37.83 -15.60 -73.77
CA GLY A 493 38.12 -16.35 -72.54
C GLY A 493 38.70 -15.49 -71.41
N PRO A 494 39.04 -16.10 -70.26
CA PRO A 494 39.62 -15.39 -69.12
C PRO A 494 41.01 -14.86 -69.47
N ASN A 495 41.12 -13.56 -69.72
CA ASN A 495 42.42 -12.89 -69.89
C ASN A 495 42.66 -11.93 -68.70
N SER A 496 43.83 -11.33 -68.58
CA SER A 496 44.11 -10.22 -67.67
C SER A 496 45.08 -9.23 -68.32
N GLY A 497 45.00 -7.95 -67.98
CA GLY A 497 45.77 -6.89 -68.65
C GLY A 497 45.02 -6.28 -69.85
N PHE A 498 45.72 -5.75 -70.86
CA PHE A 498 45.12 -4.90 -71.91
C PHE A 498 45.27 -5.48 -73.32
N GLY A 499 44.19 -5.52 -74.10
CA GLY A 499 44.23 -5.81 -75.54
C GLY A 499 44.54 -7.26 -75.94
N ASN A 500 44.44 -8.24 -75.02
CA ASN A 500 44.69 -9.65 -75.34
C ASN A 500 43.50 -10.29 -76.10
N ALA A 501 43.77 -11.19 -77.06
CA ALA A 501 42.78 -11.98 -77.80
C ALA A 501 43.01 -13.49 -77.62
N GLY A 502 41.98 -14.27 -77.30
CA GLY A 502 42.07 -15.71 -76.98
C GLY A 502 41.75 -16.04 -75.51
N THR A 503 42.27 -17.13 -74.95
CA THR A 503 41.98 -17.60 -73.56
C THR A 503 43.25 -17.62 -72.68
N ASN A 504 43.12 -17.46 -71.36
CA ASN A 504 44.21 -17.59 -70.37
C ASN A 504 45.44 -16.68 -70.61
N ASN A 505 45.29 -15.55 -71.29
CA ASN A 505 46.40 -14.63 -71.53
C ASN A 505 46.54 -13.59 -70.41
N SER A 506 47.76 -13.15 -70.12
CA SER A 506 48.07 -12.06 -69.18
C SER A 506 49.04 -11.04 -69.78
N GLY A 507 48.96 -9.78 -69.36
CA GLY A 507 49.83 -8.71 -69.88
C GLY A 507 49.17 -7.92 -71.02
N PHE A 508 49.89 -7.60 -72.10
CA PHE A 508 49.47 -6.63 -73.10
C PHE A 508 49.48 -7.22 -74.53
N PHE A 509 48.38 -7.11 -75.26
CA PHE A 509 48.27 -7.41 -76.69
C PHE A 509 48.67 -8.83 -77.12
N ASN A 510 48.59 -9.83 -76.25
CA ASN A 510 48.86 -11.23 -76.61
C ASN A 510 47.67 -11.85 -77.36
N THR A 511 47.94 -12.75 -78.31
CA THR A 511 46.95 -13.50 -79.10
C THR A 511 47.15 -15.02 -78.91
N GLY A 512 46.08 -15.81 -78.76
CA GLY A 512 46.16 -17.27 -78.60
C GLY A 512 45.80 -17.77 -77.18
N VAL A 513 46.44 -18.81 -76.66
CA VAL A 513 46.04 -19.49 -75.41
C VAL A 513 47.17 -19.49 -74.38
N GLY A 514 46.92 -19.07 -73.14
CA GLY A 514 47.87 -19.28 -72.04
C GLY A 514 49.16 -18.43 -72.13
N SER A 515 49.15 -17.31 -72.84
CA SER A 515 50.34 -16.48 -73.07
C SER A 515 50.48 -15.32 -72.06
N SER A 516 51.71 -14.98 -71.67
CA SER A 516 52.01 -13.90 -70.73
C SER A 516 53.06 -12.93 -71.30
N GLY A 517 52.94 -11.63 -71.02
CA GLY A 517 53.91 -10.61 -71.44
C GLY A 517 53.35 -9.65 -72.48
N PHE A 518 54.08 -9.33 -73.55
CA PHE A 518 53.68 -8.32 -74.56
C PHE A 518 53.69 -8.89 -75.98
N GLN A 519 52.56 -8.78 -76.69
CA GLN A 519 52.43 -9.13 -78.11
C GLN A 519 52.84 -10.56 -78.51
N ASN A 520 52.73 -11.55 -77.62
CA ASN A 520 52.94 -12.94 -78.02
C ASN A 520 51.75 -13.46 -78.84
N GLY A 521 51.99 -14.35 -79.81
CA GLY A 521 50.98 -15.03 -80.64
C GLY A 521 51.06 -16.55 -80.55
N GLY A 522 49.94 -17.21 -80.31
CA GLY A 522 49.83 -18.67 -80.20
C GLY A 522 49.76 -19.17 -78.75
N SER A 523 50.23 -20.39 -78.47
CA SER A 523 49.89 -21.11 -77.22
C SER A 523 51.05 -21.26 -76.23
N ASN A 524 50.82 -20.92 -74.95
CA ASN A 524 51.74 -21.06 -73.81
C ASN A 524 53.04 -20.26 -73.96
N ASN A 525 52.95 -19.03 -74.49
CA ASN A 525 54.11 -18.18 -74.71
C ASN A 525 54.36 -17.24 -73.53
N SER A 526 55.62 -17.00 -73.16
CA SER A 526 55.99 -16.01 -72.16
C SER A 526 57.07 -15.07 -72.66
N GLY A 527 56.95 -13.77 -72.39
CA GLY A 527 57.94 -12.76 -72.77
C GLY A 527 57.41 -11.77 -73.80
N LEU A 528 58.18 -11.48 -74.85
CA LEU A 528 57.91 -10.41 -75.80
C LEU A 528 57.88 -10.95 -77.23
N GLN A 529 56.77 -10.73 -77.95
CA GLN A 529 56.66 -10.95 -79.40
C GLN A 529 56.98 -12.39 -79.88
N ASN A 530 56.77 -13.43 -79.05
CA ASN A 530 56.92 -14.82 -79.51
C ASN A 530 55.70 -15.26 -80.33
N ALA A 531 55.87 -15.87 -81.51
CA ALA A 531 54.79 -16.32 -82.40
C ALA A 531 54.86 -17.84 -82.69
N VAL A 532 54.29 -18.65 -81.80
CA VAL A 532 54.48 -20.11 -81.71
C VAL A 532 53.14 -20.81 -81.58
N GLY A 533 52.79 -21.68 -82.54
CA GLY A 533 51.42 -22.14 -82.77
C GLY A 533 50.82 -23.00 -81.64
N THR A 534 51.49 -24.08 -81.23
CA THR A 534 50.88 -25.11 -80.37
C THR A 534 51.74 -25.62 -79.20
N VAL A 535 52.99 -25.15 -79.02
CA VAL A 535 53.88 -25.65 -77.94
C VAL A 535 54.84 -24.57 -77.41
N ILE A 536 54.85 -24.34 -76.09
CA ILE A 536 55.62 -23.37 -75.28
C ILE A 536 56.75 -22.60 -75.99
N ALA A 537 56.72 -21.27 -75.92
CA ALA A 537 57.88 -20.42 -76.19
C ALA A 537 58.16 -19.45 -75.04
N ALA A 538 59.44 -19.19 -74.75
CA ALA A 538 59.82 -18.23 -73.71
C ALA A 538 60.95 -17.32 -74.18
N GLY A 539 60.83 -16.01 -73.92
CA GLY A 539 61.86 -15.02 -74.24
C GLY A 539 61.41 -13.97 -75.23
N PHE A 540 62.24 -13.61 -76.22
CA PHE A 540 62.01 -12.50 -77.15
C PHE A 540 61.96 -12.98 -78.60
N GLY A 541 60.86 -12.74 -79.32
CA GLY A 541 60.81 -12.88 -80.78
C GLY A 541 60.96 -14.31 -81.31
N ASN A 542 60.72 -15.36 -80.51
CA ASN A 542 60.86 -16.74 -80.99
C ASN A 542 59.66 -17.18 -81.85
N THR A 543 59.88 -18.04 -82.85
CA THR A 543 58.86 -18.64 -83.73
C THR A 543 59.03 -20.16 -83.81
N GLY A 544 57.99 -20.91 -84.19
CA GLY A 544 58.03 -22.38 -84.27
C GLY A 544 57.38 -23.12 -83.10
N ALA A 545 58.10 -24.02 -82.40
CA ALA A 545 57.60 -24.86 -81.29
C ALA A 545 58.72 -25.20 -80.26
N GLN A 546 58.45 -25.12 -78.95
CA GLN A 546 59.43 -25.44 -77.88
C GLN A 546 60.72 -24.61 -78.00
N THR A 547 60.59 -23.30 -78.15
CA THR A 547 61.72 -22.38 -78.33
C THR A 547 61.93 -21.50 -77.11
N VAL A 548 63.16 -21.42 -76.62
CA VAL A 548 63.50 -20.62 -75.44
C VAL A 548 64.72 -19.73 -75.72
N GLY A 549 64.58 -18.43 -75.50
CA GLY A 549 65.66 -17.45 -75.65
C GLY A 549 65.29 -16.31 -76.59
N ILE A 550 66.15 -15.96 -77.55
CA ILE A 550 65.99 -14.75 -78.37
C ILE A 550 65.98 -15.11 -79.86
N ALA A 551 64.91 -14.77 -80.57
CA ALA A 551 64.80 -14.87 -82.02
C ALA A 551 65.14 -16.26 -82.59
N ASN A 552 64.82 -17.34 -81.87
CA ASN A 552 64.93 -18.69 -82.41
C ASN A 552 63.70 -19.03 -83.27
N SER A 553 63.90 -19.78 -84.36
CA SER A 553 62.88 -20.26 -85.29
C SER A 553 62.98 -21.78 -85.45
N GLY A 554 61.86 -22.50 -85.48
CA GLY A 554 61.84 -23.96 -85.68
C GLY A 554 61.44 -24.72 -84.41
N VAL A 555 61.94 -25.96 -84.23
CA VAL A 555 61.43 -26.87 -83.18
C VAL A 555 62.52 -27.21 -82.18
N LEU A 556 62.24 -27.15 -80.87
CA LEU A 556 63.18 -27.58 -79.82
C LEU A 556 64.51 -26.79 -79.83
N ASN A 557 64.43 -25.47 -79.97
CA ASN A 557 65.62 -24.61 -80.00
C ASN A 557 65.80 -23.82 -78.70
N SER A 558 67.03 -23.71 -78.21
CA SER A 558 67.36 -22.89 -77.04
C SER A 558 68.57 -22.00 -77.28
N GLY A 559 68.54 -20.75 -76.79
CA GLY A 559 69.62 -19.78 -76.94
C GLY A 559 69.24 -18.60 -77.84
N PHE A 560 70.05 -18.18 -78.82
CA PHE A 560 69.76 -16.99 -79.63
C PHE A 560 69.97 -17.18 -81.14
N PHE A 561 69.03 -16.72 -81.96
CA PHE A 561 69.10 -16.73 -83.43
C PHE A 561 69.29 -18.12 -84.07
N ASN A 562 68.82 -19.21 -83.46
CA ASN A 562 68.87 -20.54 -84.07
C ASN A 562 67.67 -20.78 -85.01
N SER A 563 67.88 -21.46 -86.13
CA SER A 563 66.88 -21.95 -87.10
C SER A 563 67.03 -23.47 -87.28
N GLY A 564 65.92 -24.22 -87.35
CA GLY A 564 65.95 -25.68 -87.55
C GLY A 564 65.35 -26.47 -86.38
N VAL A 565 65.69 -27.75 -86.26
CA VAL A 565 65.15 -28.67 -85.25
C VAL A 565 66.23 -29.12 -84.26
N HIS A 566 65.97 -29.05 -82.95
CA HIS A 566 66.85 -29.53 -81.88
C HIS A 566 68.21 -28.80 -81.77
N ASN A 567 68.19 -27.46 -81.81
CA ASN A 567 69.40 -26.66 -81.70
C ASN A 567 69.61 -26.04 -80.30
N SER A 568 70.86 -25.91 -79.88
CA SER A 568 71.23 -25.17 -78.66
C SER A 568 72.44 -24.27 -78.90
N GLY A 569 72.49 -23.10 -78.25
CA GLY A 569 73.57 -22.12 -78.44
C GLY A 569 73.11 -20.95 -79.30
N GLY A 570 73.84 -20.60 -80.37
CA GLY A 570 73.40 -19.48 -81.20
C GLY A 570 73.78 -19.52 -82.67
N PHE A 571 72.98 -18.85 -83.51
CA PHE A 571 73.19 -18.76 -84.96
C PHE A 571 73.28 -20.11 -85.71
N ASN A 572 72.77 -21.22 -85.15
CA ASN A 572 72.74 -22.48 -85.88
C ASN A 572 71.59 -22.48 -86.90
N SER A 573 71.75 -23.11 -88.07
CA SER A 573 70.76 -23.14 -89.16
C SER A 573 70.38 -24.55 -89.64
N GLU A 574 71.19 -25.57 -89.29
CA GLU A 574 70.92 -26.99 -89.56
C GLU A 574 70.21 -27.68 -88.39
N ASN A 575 69.77 -28.93 -88.56
CA ASN A 575 69.09 -29.68 -87.49
C ASN A 575 70.11 -30.39 -86.57
N GLN A 576 69.78 -30.51 -85.28
CA GLN A 576 70.51 -31.25 -84.24
C GLN A 576 71.92 -30.70 -83.96
N ARG A 577 72.06 -29.36 -83.93
CA ARG A 577 73.33 -28.66 -83.66
C ARG A 577 73.41 -28.13 -82.24
N SER A 578 74.60 -28.12 -81.68
CA SER A 578 74.91 -27.43 -80.43
C SER A 578 76.15 -26.57 -80.64
N GLY A 579 76.15 -25.35 -80.09
CA GLY A 579 77.26 -24.41 -80.23
C GLY A 579 76.89 -23.16 -81.02
N PHE A 580 77.87 -22.58 -81.74
CA PHE A 580 77.72 -21.27 -82.37
C PHE A 580 78.00 -21.33 -83.88
N GLY A 581 77.02 -20.98 -84.70
CA GLY A 581 77.18 -20.76 -86.14
C GLY A 581 77.24 -22.00 -87.05
N ASN A 582 76.58 -23.11 -86.67
CA ASN A 582 76.56 -24.36 -87.46
C ASN A 582 75.39 -24.52 -88.42
#